data_AF-A0A151RUE3-F1
#
_entry.id   AF-A0A151RUE3-F1
#
_cell.length_a   1.000
_cell.length_b   1.000
_cell.length_c   1.000
_cell.angle_alpha   90.00
_cell.angle_beta   90.00
_cell.angle_gamma   90.00
#
_symmetry.space_group_name_H-M   'P 1'
#
loop_
_entity.id
_entity.type
_entity.pdbx_description
1 polymer ?
#
loop_
_entity_poly.entity_id
_entity_poly.type
_entity_poly.pdbx_seq_one_letter_code
_entity_poly.pdbx_strand_id
1 'polypeptide(L)' 'FDKIKRWRIGNGGEINFWEDVWIREESLMHKVPWVYVNSKQQSYKLANMGCWEGEDWH' A
#
# COMPACT_ATOMS: atom_id res chain seq x y z
N PHE A 1 -15.80 -4.69 22.84
CA PHE A 1 -16.09 -4.12 21.50
C PHE A 1 -14.82 -3.50 20.97
N ASP A 2 -14.06 -4.24 20.17
CA ASP A 2 -12.87 -3.70 19.53
C ASP A 2 -13.25 -2.57 18.59
N LYS A 3 -12.83 -1.36 18.93
CA LYS A 3 -12.91 -0.20 18.05
C LYS A 3 -12.01 -0.49 16.86
N ILE A 4 -12.59 -0.93 15.74
CA ILE A 4 -11.92 -0.96 14.45
C ILE A 4 -11.48 0.49 14.16
N LYS A 5 -10.20 0.79 14.41
CA LYS A 5 -9.57 2.04 13.97
C LYS A 5 -9.58 2.01 12.44
N ARG A 6 -10.57 2.69 11.85
CA ARG A 6 -10.54 3.01 10.42
C ARG A 6 -9.48 4.08 10.24
N TRP A 7 -8.29 3.64 9.88
CA TRP A 7 -7.26 4.54 9.37
C TRP A 7 -7.79 5.13 8.07
N ARG A 8 -8.01 6.44 8.06
CA ARG A 8 -8.29 7.16 6.82
C ARG A 8 -6.94 7.43 6.18
N ILE A 9 -6.52 6.50 5.34
CA ILE A 9 -5.43 6.75 4.40
C ILE A 9 -5.87 7.97 3.59
N GLY A 10 -5.02 9.00 3.50
CA GLY A 10 -5.30 10.18 2.68
C GLY A 10 -5.40 9.81 1.19
N ASN A 11 -5.07 10.74 0.29
CA ASN A 11 -5.00 10.40 -1.15
C ASN A 11 -3.86 9.42 -1.50
N GLY A 12 -3.07 8.95 -0.54
CA GLY A 12 -1.96 8.02 -0.75
C GLY A 12 -0.72 8.64 -1.41
N GLY A 13 -0.65 9.96 -1.57
CA GLY A 13 0.44 10.64 -2.29
C GLY A 13 1.78 10.65 -1.56
N GLU A 14 1.76 10.51 -0.23
CA GLU A 14 3.00 10.47 0.57
C GLU A 14 3.48 9.06 0.87
N ILE A 15 2.59 8.07 0.76
CA ILE A 15 2.85 6.68 1.14
C ILE A 15 3.52 5.93 0.00
N ASN A 16 4.73 5.41 0.22
CA ASN A 16 5.39 4.52 -0.74
C ASN A 16 4.74 3.13 -0.67
N PHE A 17 4.27 2.62 -1.80
CA PHE A 17 3.56 1.34 -1.81
C PHE A 17 4.44 0.18 -1.33
N TRP A 18 5.70 0.12 -1.77
CA TRP A 18 6.58 -1.00 -1.43
C TRP A 18 7.40 -0.79 -0.16
N GLU A 19 7.81 0.44 0.10
CA GLU A 19 8.87 0.77 1.06
C GLU A 19 8.34 1.09 2.46
N ASP A 20 7.12 1.63 2.56
CA ASP A 20 6.51 1.95 3.85
C ASP A 20 6.00 0.69 4.56
N VAL A 21 5.79 0.78 5.88
CA VAL A 21 5.35 -0.35 6.70
C VAL A 21 3.86 -0.63 6.49
N TRP A 22 3.56 -1.88 6.16
CA TRP A 22 2.18 -2.35 5.92
C TRP A 22 1.75 -3.46 6.86
N ILE A 23 2.64 -4.44 7.08
CA ILE A 23 2.32 -5.65 7.84
C ILE A 23 3.18 -5.64 9.10
N ARG A 24 2.53 -5.34 10.23
CA ARG A 24 3.19 -5.17 11.54
C ARG A 24 4.23 -4.04 11.46
N GLU A 25 5.50 -4.39 11.40
CA GLU A 25 6.66 -3.49 11.35
C GLU A 25 7.47 -3.68 10.05
N GLU A 26 6.95 -4.49 9.12
CA GLU A 26 7.61 -4.81 7.86
C GLU A 26 6.91 -4.11 6.68
N SER A 27 7.73 -3.63 5.74
CA SER A 27 7.26 -3.16 4.44
C SER A 27 7.04 -4.32 3.47
N LEU A 28 6.29 -4.08 2.40
CA LEU A 28 5.98 -5.13 1.42
C LEU A 28 7.24 -5.61 0.70
N MET A 29 8.21 -4.72 0.43
CA MET A 29 9.47 -5.13 -0.18
C MET A 29 10.24 -6.15 0.66
N HIS A 30 10.19 -6.05 1.99
CA HIS A 30 10.84 -7.01 2.89
C HIS A 30 10.01 -8.27 3.06
N LYS A 31 8.67 -8.14 3.06
CA LYS A 31 7.79 -9.29 3.28
C LYS A 31 7.71 -10.23 2.07
N VAL A 32 7.66 -9.66 0.87
CA VAL A 32 7.48 -10.38 -0.39
C VAL A 32 8.50 -9.91 -1.44
N PRO A 33 9.82 -10.06 -1.18
CA PRO A 33 10.88 -9.47 -1.99
C PRO A 33 10.88 -9.95 -3.44
N TRP A 34 10.40 -11.17 -3.71
CA TRP A 34 10.31 -11.69 -5.08
C TRP A 34 9.28 -10.93 -5.93
N VAL A 35 8.20 -10.43 -5.33
CA VAL A 35 7.20 -9.63 -6.04
C VAL A 35 7.77 -8.24 -6.31
N TYR A 36 8.47 -7.67 -5.32
CA TYR A 36 9.13 -6.38 -5.45
C TYR A 36 10.14 -6.36 -6.61
N VAL A 37 11.05 -7.33 -6.68
CA VAL A 37 12.08 -7.43 -7.75
C VAL A 37 11.45 -7.50 -9.15
N ASN A 38 10.30 -8.16 -9.27
CA ASN A 38 9.59 -8.28 -10.54
C ASN A 38 8.59 -7.14 -10.81
N SER A 39 8.41 -6.23 -9.85
CA SER A 39 7.49 -5.11 -10.00
C SER A 39 8.08 -4.01 -10.88
N LYS A 40 7.26 -3.46 -11.77
CA LYS A 40 7.61 -2.24 -12.53
C LYS A 40 7.30 -0.95 -11.75
N GLN A 41 6.74 -1.07 -10.55
CA GLN A 41 6.15 0.02 -9.78
C GLN A 41 6.84 0.17 -8.42
N GLN A 42 8.13 -0.15 -8.34
CA GLN A 42 8.89 -0.20 -7.09
C GLN A 42 8.87 1.14 -6.33
N SER A 43 8.96 2.26 -7.04
CA SER A 43 8.94 3.62 -6.49
C SER A 43 7.55 4.28 -6.47
N TYR A 44 6.49 3.53 -6.76
CA TYR A 44 5.15 4.11 -6.87
C TYR A 44 4.59 4.46 -5.48
N LYS A 45 3.93 5.61 -5.41
CA LYS A 45 3.10 5.95 -4.25
C LYS A 45 1.82 5.14 -4.29
N LEU A 46 1.17 4.98 -3.14
CA LEU A 46 -0.11 4.29 -3.06
C LEU A 46 -1.15 4.93 -4.00
N ALA A 47 -1.13 6.26 -4.14
CA ALA A 47 -1.96 7.00 -5.08
C ALA A 47 -1.80 6.57 -6.56
N ASN A 48 -0.65 5.99 -6.91
CA ASN A 48 -0.35 5.53 -8.26
C ASN A 48 -0.78 4.07 -8.51
N MET A 49 -1.26 3.38 -7.49
CA MET A 49 -1.64 1.96 -7.57
C MET A 49 -3.09 1.75 -7.98
N GLY A 50 -3.86 2.84 -8.06
CA GLY A 50 -5.28 2.84 -8.40
C GLY A 50 -6.12 3.58 -7.37
N CYS A 51 -7.43 3.58 -7.60
CA CYS A 51 -8.43 4.11 -6.67
C CYS A 51 -9.57 3.11 -6.47
N TRP A 52 -10.14 3.10 -5.26
CA TRP A 52 -11.36 2.37 -4.97
C TRP A 52 -12.55 3.26 -5.31
N GLU A 53 -13.30 2.91 -6.36
CA GLU A 53 -14.49 3.64 -6.77
C GLU A 53 -15.70 2.71 -6.82
N GLY A 54 -16.76 3.08 -6.08
CA GLY A 54 -17.93 2.22 -5.90
C GLY A 54 -17.57 0.94 -5.14
N GLU A 55 -17.47 -0.17 -5.88
CA GLU A 55 -17.20 -1.51 -5.36
C GLU A 55 -16.04 -2.22 -6.07
N ASP A 56 -15.23 -1.48 -6.85
CA ASP A 56 -14.11 -2.05 -7.60
C ASP A 56 -12.84 -1.21 -7.46
N TRP A 57 -11.71 -1.84 -7.80
CA TRP A 57 -10.39 -1.21 -7.87
C TRP A 57 -10.05 -0.88 -9.33
N HIS A 58 -9.79 0.40 -9.61
CA HIS A 58 -9.45 0.93 -10.94
C HIS A 58 -8.00 1.41 -11.01
#